data_AF-A0A9Q3INY4-F1
#
_entry.id   AF-A0A9Q3INY4-F1
#
_cell.length_a   1.000
_cell.length_b   1.000
_cell.length_c   1.000
_cell.angle_alpha   90.00
_cell.angle_beta   90.00
_cell.angle_gamma   90.00
#
_symmetry.space_group_name_H-M   'P 1'
#
loop_
_entity.id
_entity.type
_entity.pdbx_description
1 polymer ?
#
loop_
_entity_poly.entity_id
_entity_poly.type
_entity_poly.pdbx_seq_one_letter_code
_entity_poly.pdbx_strand_id
1 'polypeptide(L)'
;EVSTHAYHLKIPSQWKSNHPVFHIFLLEPVKTSKIPNWQQEAPPPIIIEEEEEWEVSQILDSKLKRGKLWYLVEWKVFSQDSERSTW
;
A
#
# COMPACT_ATOMS: atom_id res chain seq x y z
N GLU A 1 -5.59 -7.40 30.25
CA GLU A 1 -6.68 -6.44 29.95
C GLU A 1 -6.27 -5.66 28.72
N VAL A 2 -6.99 -5.82 27.60
CA VAL A 2 -6.78 -4.99 26.41
C VAL A 2 -7.80 -3.86 26.53
N SER A 3 -7.33 -2.62 26.45
CA SER A 3 -8.17 -1.41 26.44
C SER A 3 -9.34 -1.58 25.46
N THR A 4 -10.52 -1.03 25.78
CA THR A 4 -11.72 -1.04 24.92
C THR A 4 -11.47 -0.51 23.50
N HIS A 5 -10.39 0.24 23.33
CA HIS A 5 -10.01 0.88 22.07
C HIS A 5 -8.77 0.27 21.42
N ALA A 6 -8.39 -0.95 21.81
CA ALA A 6 -7.22 -1.64 21.28
C ALA A 6 -7.59 -3.02 20.70
N TYR A 7 -7.06 -3.31 19.51
CA TYR A 7 -7.26 -4.57 18.79
C TYR A 7 -5.95 -5.35 18.68
N HIS A 8 -6.04 -6.67 18.86
CA HIS A 8 -4.92 -7.58 18.70
C HIS A 8 -4.92 -8.21 17.30
N LEU A 9 -3.90 -7.92 16.49
CA LEU A 9 -3.74 -8.42 15.14
C LEU A 9 -2.78 -9.60 15.08
N LYS A 10 -3.09 -10.57 14.20
CA LYS A 10 -2.17 -11.65 13.87
C LYS A 10 -1.14 -11.15 12.85
N ILE A 11 0.01 -10.69 13.34
CA ILE A 11 1.11 -10.21 12.48
C ILE A 11 1.92 -11.41 11.96
N PRO A 12 2.35 -11.41 10.68
CA PRO A 12 3.31 -12.38 10.16
C PRO A 12 4.60 -12.44 10.99
N SER A 13 5.12 -13.65 11.21
CA SER A 13 6.31 -13.91 12.05
C SER A 13 7.60 -13.27 11.55
N GLN A 14 7.61 -12.76 10.32
CA GLN A 14 8.68 -11.96 9.73
C GLN A 14 8.80 -10.55 10.31
N TRP A 15 7.75 -10.02 10.97
CA TRP A 15 7.72 -8.67 11.54
C TRP A 15 7.89 -8.71 13.07
N LYS A 16 8.95 -9.40 13.54
CA LYS A 16 9.19 -9.72 14.95
C LYS A 16 9.31 -8.52 15.91
N SER A 17 9.48 -7.30 15.39
CA SER A 17 9.67 -6.09 16.19
C SER A 17 8.40 -5.26 16.42
N ASN A 18 7.26 -5.66 15.84
CA ASN A 18 6.02 -4.90 15.94
C ASN A 18 5.11 -5.47 17.02
N HIS A 19 4.60 -4.60 17.90
CA HIS A 19 3.59 -5.00 18.88
C HIS A 19 2.29 -5.36 18.18
N PRO A 20 1.66 -6.51 18.51
CA PRO A 20 0.43 -6.95 17.85
C PRO A 20 -0.82 -6.21 18.31
N VAL A 21 -0.70 -5.23 19.21
CA VAL A 21 -1.82 -4.46 19.76
C VAL A 21 -1.79 -3.04 19.19
N PHE A 22 -2.86 -2.64 18.51
CA PHE A 22 -3.01 -1.32 17.90
C PHE A 22 -4.28 -0.62 18.37
N HIS A 23 -4.25 0.71 18.43
CA HIS A 23 -5.44 1.51 18.68
C HIS A 23 -6.41 1.44 17.48
N ILE A 24 -7.72 1.36 17.72
CA ILE A 24 -8.76 1.21 16.66
C ILE A 24 -8.61 2.27 15.57
N PHE A 25 -8.40 3.54 15.94
CA PHE A 25 -8.23 4.64 14.98
C PHE A 25 -7.01 4.54 14.06
N LEU A 26 -6.05 3.65 14.35
CA LEU A 26 -4.90 3.38 13.48
C LEU A 26 -5.19 2.26 12.47
N LEU A 27 -6.35 1.62 12.57
CA LEU A 27 -6.76 0.50 11.73
C LEU A 27 -7.87 0.92 10.79
N GLU A 28 -7.69 0.66 9.50
CA GLU A 28 -8.75 0.77 8.50
C GLU A 28 -9.20 -0.62 8.04
N PRO A 29 -10.51 -0.84 7.81
CA PRO A 29 -11.00 -2.08 7.25
C PRO A 29 -10.38 -2.34 5.87
N VAL A 30 -9.89 -3.57 5.65
CA VAL A 30 -9.41 -3.97 4.32
C VAL A 30 -10.57 -3.87 3.34
N LYS A 31 -10.45 -2.97 2.35
CA LYS A 31 -11.35 -2.90 1.21
C LYS A 31 -11.09 -4.10 0.30
N THR A 32 -11.68 -5.24 0.59
CA THR A 32 -11.64 -6.39 -0.32
C THR A 32 -12.53 -6.08 -1.51
N SER A 33 -11.95 -6.06 -2.70
CA SER A 33 -12.74 -6.03 -3.92
C SER A 33 -13.77 -7.16 -3.88
N LYS A 34 -15.01 -6.89 -4.29
CA LYS A 34 -16.11 -7.89 -4.30
C LYS A 34 -15.87 -9.03 -5.31
N ILE A 35 -14.83 -8.91 -6.13
CA ILE A 35 -14.45 -9.91 -7.12
C ILE A 35 -13.43 -10.86 -6.47
N PRO A 36 -13.74 -12.15 -6.34
CA PRO A 36 -12.80 -13.15 -5.84
C PRO A 36 -11.54 -13.13 -6.72
N ASN A 37 -10.35 -13.17 -6.11
CA ASN A 37 -9.05 -13.15 -6.80
C ASN A 37 -8.69 -11.85 -7.55
N TRP A 38 -9.43 -10.75 -7.40
CA TRP A 38 -9.00 -9.49 -8.01
C TRP A 38 -7.90 -8.83 -7.17
N GLN A 39 -6.67 -9.28 -7.39
CA GLN A 39 -5.53 -8.38 -7.33
C GLN A 39 -5.63 -7.56 -8.60
N GLN A 40 -6.05 -6.30 -8.51
CA GLN A 40 -5.98 -5.46 -9.71
C GLN A 40 -4.49 -5.43 -10.13
N GLU A 41 -4.20 -5.64 -11.40
CA GLU A 41 -2.82 -5.71 -11.86
C GLU A 41 -2.23 -4.30 -11.93
N ALA A 42 -0.95 -4.15 -11.59
CA ALA A 42 -0.26 -2.88 -11.80
C ALA A 42 -0.44 -2.47 -13.28
N PRO A 43 -0.57 -1.16 -13.59
CA PRO A 43 -0.70 -0.74 -14.97
C PRO A 43 0.47 -1.28 -15.80
N PRO A 44 0.25 -1.68 -17.07
CA PRO A 44 1.32 -2.12 -17.94
C PRO A 44 2.34 -0.99 -18.13
N PRO A 45 3.64 -1.30 -18.24
CA PRO A 45 4.67 -0.30 -18.50
C PRO A 45 4.47 0.32 -19.89
N ILE A 46 4.78 1.62 -19.99
CA ILE A 46 4.95 2.36 -21.23
C ILE A 46 6.43 2.28 -21.58
N ILE A 47 6.78 1.93 -22.82
CA ILE A 47 8.17 1.91 -23.26
C ILE A 47 8.56 3.31 -23.75
N ILE A 48 9.49 3.95 -23.05
CA ILE A 48 10.10 5.22 -23.44
C ILE A 48 11.61 4.98 -23.50
N GLU A 49 12.25 5.34 -24.63
CA GLU A 49 13.71 5.17 -24.82
C GLU A 49 14.26 3.75 -24.51
N GLU A 50 13.47 2.71 -24.83
CA GLU A 50 13.77 1.28 -24.55
C GLU A 50 13.68 0.85 -23.08
N GLU A 51 13.27 1.75 -22.17
CA GLU A 51 13.04 1.46 -20.76
C GLU A 51 11.53 1.42 -20.41
N GLU A 52 11.18 0.57 -19.44
CA GLU A 52 9.82 0.47 -18.92
C GLU A 52 9.54 1.61 -17.92
N GLU A 53 8.63 2.51 -18.28
CA GLU A 53 8.18 3.64 -17.47
C GLU A 53 6.69 3.54 -17.13
N TRP A 54 6.27 4.14 -16.03
CA TRP A 54 4.86 4.16 -15.59
C TRP A 54 4.41 5.59 -15.33
N GLU A 55 3.20 5.93 -15.77
CA GLU A 55 2.63 7.26 -15.51
C GLU A 55 2.17 7.40 -14.05
N VAL A 56 2.77 8.36 -13.35
CA VAL A 56 2.44 8.71 -11.96
C VAL A 56 1.35 9.78 -11.94
N SER A 57 0.32 9.57 -11.13
CA SER A 57 -0.69 10.60 -10.83
C SER A 57 -0.11 11.63 -9.85
N GLN A 58 0.32 11.16 -8.69
CA GLN A 58 0.85 12.01 -7.62
C GLN A 58 1.84 11.23 -6.74
N ILE A 59 2.84 11.92 -6.20
CA ILE A 59 3.65 11.40 -5.08
C ILE A 59 2.96 11.81 -3.78
N LEU A 60 2.54 10.82 -2.99
CA LEU A 60 1.82 11.04 -1.74
C LEU A 60 2.77 11.21 -0.55
N ASP A 61 3.91 10.53 -0.56
CA ASP A 61 4.88 10.59 0.53
C ASP A 61 6.29 10.20 0.05
N SER A 62 7.31 10.49 0.87
CA SER A 62 8.68 10.06 0.64
C SER A 62 9.36 9.68 1.96
N LYS A 63 10.21 8.64 1.94
CA LYS A 63 10.98 8.23 3.12
C LYS A 63 12.35 7.68 2.78
N LEU A 64 13.31 7.93 3.66
CA LEU A 64 14.64 7.33 3.62
C LEU A 64 14.64 6.01 4.38
N LYS A 65 14.94 4.91 3.69
CA LYS A 65 15.08 3.57 4.28
C LYS A 65 16.38 2.94 3.82
N ARG A 66 17.26 2.61 4.78
CA ARG A 66 18.60 2.03 4.53
C ARG A 66 19.44 2.86 3.54
N GLY A 67 19.38 4.18 3.66
CA GLY A 67 20.12 5.11 2.78
C GLY A 67 19.58 5.23 1.36
N LYS A 68 18.43 4.61 1.06
CA LYS A 68 17.71 4.77 -0.22
C LYS A 68 16.45 5.57 0.00
N LEU A 69 16.15 6.47 -0.93
CA LEU A 69 14.91 7.24 -0.95
C LEU A 69 13.81 6.40 -1.61
N TRP A 70 12.68 6.27 -0.92
CA TRP A 70 11.47 5.57 -1.38
C TRP A 70 10.34 6.58 -1.49
N TYR A 71 9.45 6.40 -2.46
CA TYR A 71 8.33 7.28 -2.72
C TYR A 71 7.03 6.47 -2.67
N LEU A 72 6.05 6.94 -1.91
CA LEU A 72 4.69 6.46 -2.03
C LEU A 72 4.07 7.12 -3.26
N VAL A 73 3.93 6.33 -4.32
CA VAL A 73 3.46 6.78 -5.63
C VAL A 73 2.00 6.38 -5.78
N GLU A 74 1.13 7.33 -6.06
CA GLU A 74 -0.19 7.10 -6.63
C GLU A 74 -0.07 6.98 -8.15
N TRP A 75 -0.48 5.84 -8.68
CA TRP A 75 -0.41 5.57 -10.12
C TRP A 75 -1.63 6.12 -10.83
N LYS A 76 -1.43 6.65 -12.04
CA LYS A 76 -2.55 7.06 -12.89
C LYS A 76 -3.18 5.81 -13.50
N VAL A 77 -4.34 5.41 -12.99
CA VAL A 77 -5.11 4.29 -13.54
C VAL A 77 -6.24 4.83 -14.42
N PHE A 78 -6.34 4.36 -15.65
CA PHE A 78 -7.37 4.80 -16.61
C PHE A 78 -8.81 4.32 -16.27
N SER A 79 -9.03 3.63 -15.15
CA SER A 79 -10.35 3.17 -14.71
C SER A 79 -10.87 4.05 -13.55
N GLN A 80 -12.08 4.61 -13.72
CA GLN A 80 -12.72 5.61 -12.84
C GLN A 80 -12.86 5.27 -11.34
N ASP A 81 -12.57 4.05 -10.90
CA ASP A 81 -12.81 3.60 -9.53
C ASP A 81 -11.64 2.81 -8.92
N SER A 82 -10.40 3.31 -9.05
CA SER A 82 -9.30 2.72 -8.26
C SER A 82 -8.12 3.66 -8.05
N GLU A 83 -8.04 4.22 -6.85
CA GLU A 83 -6.83 4.83 -6.30
C GLU A 83 -5.87 3.71 -5.88
N ARG A 84 -4.72 3.60 -6.56
CA ARG A 84 -3.68 2.61 -6.27
C ARG A 84 -2.39 3.31 -5.88
N SER A 85 -1.98 3.14 -4.62
CA SER A 85 -0.72 3.68 -4.13
C SER A 85 0.24 2.58 -3.71
N THR A 86 1.51 2.69 -4.12
CA THR A 86 2.58 1.75 -3.72
C THR A 86 3.82 2.50 -3.23
N TRP A 87 4.51 1.93 -2.24
CA TRP A 87 5.75 2.47 -1.66
C TRP A 87 7.00 2.15 -2.47
#